data_AF-A0A3D2TKI7-F1
#
_entry.id   AF-A0A3D2TKI7-F1
#
_cell.length_a   1.000
_cell.length_b   1.000
_cell.length_c   1.000
_cell.angle_alpha   90.00
_cell.angle_beta   90.00
_cell.angle_gamma   90.00
#
_symmetry.space_group_name_H-M   'P 1'
#
loop_
_entity.id
_entity.type
_entity.pdbx_description
1 polymer ?
#
loop_
_entity_poly.entity_id
_entity_poly.type
_entity_poly.pdbx_seq_one_letter_code
_entity_poly.pdbx_strand_id
1 'polypeptide(L)' 'MKIQFGKSEVDLGGKYLTANLRDSRSILDDQEALQARFEDDGYLLIRGFHDRKLVLEARKRVLQHLATHGCID' A
#
# COMPACT_ATOMS: atom_id res chain seq x y z
N MET A 1 10.12 -17.70 -2.04
CA MET A 1 11.41 -17.02 -2.35
C MET A 1 11.82 -16.28 -1.10
N LYS A 2 13.06 -16.43 -0.62
CA LYS A 2 13.52 -15.67 0.55
C LYS A 2 13.88 -14.24 0.16
N ILE A 3 13.40 -13.28 0.92
CA ILE A 3 13.71 -11.86 0.72
C ILE A 3 14.19 -11.25 2.03
N GLN A 4 15.07 -10.26 1.92
CA GLN A 4 15.45 -9.43 3.05
C GLN A 4 14.33 -8.46 3.40
N PHE A 5 13.88 -8.49 4.65
CA PHE A 5 12.89 -7.58 5.22
C PHE A 5 13.45 -6.94 6.50
N GLY A 6 13.95 -5.70 6.36
CA GLY A 6 14.66 -5.02 7.43
C GLY A 6 15.97 -5.73 7.77
N LYS A 7 16.06 -6.32 8.97
CA LYS A 7 17.23 -7.07 9.46
C LYS A 7 17.03 -8.59 9.44
N SER A 8 15.93 -9.07 8.87
CA SER A 8 15.54 -10.48 8.90
C SER A 8 15.22 -10.99 7.51
N GLU A 9 15.56 -12.26 7.25
CA GLU A 9 15.20 -12.92 6.00
C GLU A 9 13.88 -13.68 6.19
N VAL A 10 12.91 -13.43 5.30
CA VAL A 10 11.58 -14.03 5.36
C VAL A 10 11.20 -14.65 4.02
N ASP A 11 10.39 -15.70 4.06
CA ASP A 11 9.83 -16.29 2.85
C ASP A 11 8.68 -15.44 2.32
N LEU A 12 8.84 -14.91 1.10
CA LEU A 12 7.76 -14.31 0.32
C LEU A 12 6.73 -15.40 -0.03
N GLY A 13 5.49 -15.18 0.39
CA GLY A 13 4.40 -16.17 0.37
C GLY A 13 4.32 -17.03 1.63
N GLY A 14 5.22 -16.83 2.60
CA GLY A 14 5.24 -17.55 3.87
C GLY A 14 4.36 -16.89 4.93
N LYS A 15 4.33 -17.50 6.12
CA LYS A 15 3.51 -17.07 7.28
C LYS A 15 3.67 -15.59 7.64
N TYR A 16 4.87 -15.04 7.47
CA TYR A 16 5.21 -13.69 7.93
C TYR A 16 5.18 -12.65 6.81
N LEU A 17 5.08 -13.07 5.55
CA LEU A 17 5.04 -12.16 4.41
C LEU A 17 4.22 -12.77 3.28
N THR A 18 2.92 -12.48 3.26
CA THR A 18 2.03 -12.96 2.23
C THR A 18 2.39 -12.34 0.88
N ALA A 19 2.60 -13.16 -0.15
CA ALA A 19 2.93 -12.70 -1.50
C ALA A 19 1.77 -11.97 -2.18
N ASN A 20 0.53 -12.30 -1.78
CA ASN A 20 -0.70 -11.73 -2.33
C ASN A 20 -1.49 -11.06 -1.22
N LEU A 21 -1.47 -9.72 -1.21
CA LEU A 21 -2.38 -8.94 -0.38
C LEU A 21 -3.80 -9.05 -0.95
N ARG A 22 -4.76 -9.37 -0.09
CA ARG A 22 -6.16 -9.53 -0.47
C ARG A 22 -6.76 -8.16 -0.73
N ASP A 23 -7.36 -7.98 -1.91
CA ASP A 23 -8.09 -6.75 -2.24
C ASP A 23 -9.41 -6.71 -1.46
N SER A 24 -9.73 -5.54 -0.90
CA SER A 24 -10.95 -5.27 -0.14
C SER A 24 -11.95 -4.43 -0.94
N ARG A 25 -11.70 -4.17 -2.23
CA ARG A 25 -12.59 -3.36 -3.08
C ARG A 25 -14.01 -3.92 -3.18
N SER A 26 -14.20 -5.24 -3.14
CA SER A 26 -15.54 -5.86 -3.27
C SER A 26 -16.45 -5.59 -2.07
N ILE A 27 -15.89 -5.18 -0.94
CA ILE A 27 -16.61 -4.88 0.31
C ILE A 27 -16.55 -3.38 0.64
N LEU A 28 -16.20 -2.53 -0.33
CA LEU A 28 -15.96 -1.11 -0.09
C LEU A 28 -17.18 -0.38 0.48
N ASP A 29 -18.38 -0.80 0.07
CA ASP A 29 -19.65 -0.22 0.49
C ASP A 29 -20.22 -0.89 1.77
N ASP A 30 -19.47 -1.82 2.38
CA ASP A 30 -19.85 -2.54 3.59
C ASP A 30 -18.85 -2.24 4.72
N GLN A 31 -19.25 -1.30 5.58
CA GLN A 31 -18.41 -0.82 6.68
C GLN A 31 -18.09 -1.92 7.70
N GLU A 32 -19.06 -2.80 8.04
CA GLU A 32 -18.85 -3.87 9.02
C GLU A 32 -17.88 -4.91 8.46
N ALA A 33 -18.03 -5.28 7.19
CA ALA A 33 -17.10 -6.20 6.52
C ALA A 33 -15.68 -5.61 6.42
N LEU A 34 -15.53 -4.30 6.17
CA LEU A 34 -14.24 -3.63 6.18
C LEU A 34 -13.59 -3.65 7.55
N GLN A 35 -14.37 -3.43 8.62
CA GLN A 35 -13.86 -3.47 9.98
C GLN A 35 -13.41 -4.88 10.37
N ALA A 36 -14.23 -5.90 10.10
CA ALA A 36 -13.85 -7.30 10.34
C ALA A 36 -12.58 -7.67 9.55
N ARG A 37 -12.46 -7.23 8.30
CA ARG A 37 -11.24 -7.45 7.50
C ARG A 37 -10.01 -6.79 8.11
N PHE A 38 -10.15 -5.57 8.62
CA PHE A 38 -9.05 -4.88 9.27
C PHE A 38 -8.62 -5.57 10.57
N GLU A 39 -9.59 -6.08 11.35
CA GLU A 39 -9.32 -6.84 12.58
C GLU A 39 -8.60 -8.17 12.28
N ASP A 40 -9.01 -8.88 11.23
CA ASP A 40 -8.43 -10.17 10.83
C ASP A 40 -7.03 -10.02 10.19
N ASP A 41 -6.90 -9.14 9.19
CA ASP A 41 -5.70 -9.05 8.37
C ASP A 41 -4.72 -7.95 8.87
N GLY A 42 -5.19 -7.00 9.70
CA GLY A 42 -4.39 -5.86 10.18
C GLY A 42 -4.15 -4.77 9.13
N TYR A 43 -4.72 -4.89 7.94
CA TYR A 43 -4.62 -3.93 6.86
C TYR A 43 -5.85 -3.97 5.94
N LEU A 44 -6.03 -2.90 5.15
CA LEU A 44 -6.97 -2.86 4.04
C LEU A 44 -6.24 -2.44 2.77
N LEU A 45 -6.21 -3.34 1.78
CA LEU A 45 -5.74 -3.00 0.45
C LEU A 45 -6.95 -2.67 -0.43
N ILE A 46 -7.06 -1.42 -0.89
CA ILE A 46 -8.14 -0.99 -1.78
C ILE A 46 -7.53 -0.50 -3.10
N ARG A 47 -7.61 -1.33 -4.14
CA ARG A 47 -7.02 -0.98 -5.45
C ARG A 47 -7.88 0.03 -6.19
N GLY A 48 -7.26 1.12 -6.63
CA GLY A 48 -7.94 2.17 -7.38
C GLY A 48 -8.84 3.06 -6.52
N PHE A 49 -8.59 3.14 -5.21
CA PHE A 49 -9.34 4.01 -4.30
C PHE A 49 -9.19 5.50 -4.63
N HIS A 50 -7.96 5.94 -4.88
CA HIS A 50 -7.69 7.32 -5.30
C HIS A 50 -7.77 7.47 -6.81
N ASP A 51 -8.32 8.60 -7.26
CA ASP A 51 -8.28 8.99 -8.66
C ASP A 51 -6.82 9.08 -9.14
N ARG A 52 -6.53 8.38 -10.25
CA ARG A 52 -5.16 8.28 -10.77
C ARG A 52 -4.59 9.64 -11.17
N LYS A 53 -5.40 10.54 -11.73
CA LYS A 53 -4.92 11.87 -12.15
C LYS A 53 -4.55 12.69 -10.92
N LEU A 54 -5.38 12.66 -9.87
CA LEU A 54 -5.08 13.35 -8.62
C LEU A 54 -3.75 12.85 -7.99
N VAL A 55 -3.51 11.53 -7.99
CA VAL A 55 -2.26 10.95 -7.49
C VAL A 55 -1.05 11.44 -8.30
N LEU A 56 -1.15 11.49 -9.63
CA LEU A 56 -0.06 11.95 -10.49
C LEU A 56 0.26 13.44 -10.30
N GLU A 57 -0.77 14.27 -10.12
CA GLU A 57 -0.59 15.69 -9.82
C GLU A 57 0.05 15.90 -8.44
N ALA A 58 -0.40 15.18 -7.41
CA ALA A 58 0.21 15.21 -6.09
C ALA A 58 1.69 14.79 -6.14
N ARG A 59 2.00 13.70 -6.85
CA ARG A 59 3.38 13.24 -7.08
C ARG A 59 4.23 14.34 -7.70
N LYS A 60 3.72 15.00 -8.75
CA LYS A 60 4.45 16.10 -9.42
C LYS A 60 4.75 17.25 -8.46
N ARG A 61 3.77 17.65 -7.64
CA ARG A 61 3.97 18.72 -6.64
C ARG A 61 5.04 18.37 -5.62
N VAL A 62 5.04 17.14 -5.10
CA VAL A 62 6.07 16.67 -4.16
C VAL A 62 7.45 16.71 -4.81
N LEU A 63 7.59 16.20 -6.04
CA LEU A 63 8.86 16.22 -6.77
C LEU A 63 9.35 17.64 -7.04
N GLN A 64 8.47 18.56 -7.44
CA GLN A 64 8.83 19.96 -7.63
C GLN A 64 9.32 20.62 -6.35
N HIS A 65 8.68 20.31 -5.21
CA HIS A 65 9.10 20.82 -3.91
C HIS A 65 10.50 20.32 -3.56
N LEU A 66 10.76 19.02 -3.72
CA LEU A 66 12.07 18.42 -3.45
C LEU A 66 13.17 18.99 -4.36
N ALA A 67 12.89 19.16 -5.66
CA ALA A 67 13.83 19.75 -6.61
C ALA A 67 14.16 21.21 -6.25
N THR A 68 13.16 21.99 -5.84
CA THR A 68 13.35 23.40 -5.41
C THR A 68 14.27 23.50 -4.18
N HIS A 69 14.27 22.48 -3.32
CA HIS A 69 15.12 22.43 -2.12
C HIS A 69 16.44 21.68 -2.35
N GLY A 70 16.77 21.31 -3.59
CA GLY A 70 18.00 20.60 -3.94
C GLY A 70 18.10 19.18 -3.34
N CYS A 71 16.97 18.56 -2.99
CA CYS A 71 16.95 17.19 -2.46
C CYS A 71 17.09 16.13 -3.55
N ILE A 72 16.80 16.50 -4.80
CA ILE A 72 16.85 15.66 -6.00
C ILE A 72 17.31 16.51 -7.20
N ASP A 73 17.97 15.89 -8.18
CA ASP A 73 18.55 16.49 -9.39
C ASP A 73 17.65 16.37 -10.64
#